data_AF-A0A1V6N0M0-F1
#
_entry.id   AF-A0A1V6N0M0-F1
#
_cell.length_a   1.000
_cell.length_b   1.000
_cell.length_c   1.000
_cell.angle_alpha   90.00
_cell.angle_beta   90.00
_cell.angle_gamma   90.00
#
_symmetry.space_group_name_H-M   'P 1'
#
loop_
_entity.id
_entity.type
_entity.pdbx_description
1 polymer ?
#
loop_
_entity_poly.entity_id
_entity_poly.type
_entity_poly.pdbx_seq_one_letter_code
_entity_poly.pdbx_strand_id
1 'polypeptide(L)'
;MEYNKKLSISNSFNLMNKDDINNENKLKNINVIKNGNDFKLFDLDKDNYKITDIVSNSVIDVKSNEIFINIKHILTSTLRTRLLICLFSGKKDLKSLRNDLGKPSTSILHGIKELDKLNLIKKEKKNYCLSSNGTMLAMNVIKLIQNIYSINNNSHFWDSHSIKDIPYESLKKIHLIQNAKSIRSSDNDLAKTSKEYISLVSKSKDIKVLLPIFSSVHLDVLLKSLNNGANLELIANKNILEFIRNNGYGKKFSSFVEDINTNNNKNNKNNKNNSLKIWELSKEFKLFLSSGNNFLSLGLFSDDGYYDDSIILVDNTKEGINWGIEVFEYYKEYSEQIDILKYFNIKN
;
A
#
# COMPACT_ATOMS: atom_id res chain seq x y z
N MET A 1 10.24 4.47 44.56
CA MET A 1 11.20 4.01 43.54
C MET A 1 10.39 3.29 42.48
N GLU A 2 9.76 4.00 41.56
CA GLU A 2 10.34 4.35 40.25
C GLU A 2 11.08 3.19 39.58
N TYR A 3 10.52 2.68 38.48
CA TYR A 3 11.27 2.60 37.23
C TYR A 3 10.35 2.84 36.03
N ASN A 4 10.48 4.06 35.51
CA ASN A 4 10.05 4.48 34.18
C ASN A 4 10.75 3.64 33.10
N LYS A 5 10.01 3.17 32.09
CA LYS A 5 10.58 2.93 30.76
C LYS A 5 9.74 3.65 29.71
N LYS A 6 10.23 4.84 29.35
CA LYS A 6 9.76 5.67 28.24
C LYS A 6 9.70 4.81 26.97
N LEU A 7 8.51 4.66 26.40
CA LEU A 7 8.35 4.31 24.98
C LEU A 7 8.74 5.54 24.17
N SER A 8 9.98 5.59 23.69
CA SER A 8 10.39 6.55 22.68
C SER A 8 9.80 6.14 21.33
N ILE A 9 8.62 6.67 21.01
CA ILE A 9 8.09 6.63 19.65
C ILE A 9 8.92 7.63 18.85
N SER A 10 9.92 7.15 18.11
CA SER A 10 10.65 7.96 17.14
C SER A 10 9.74 8.23 15.94
N ASN A 11 8.81 9.17 16.08
CA ASN A 11 8.07 9.74 14.98
C ASN A 11 8.99 10.72 14.24
N SER A 12 9.84 10.20 13.36
CA SER A 12 10.51 11.02 12.36
C SER A 12 9.49 11.43 11.29
N PHE A 13 8.65 12.42 11.62
CA PHE A 13 7.94 13.19 10.61
C PHE A 13 8.99 14.06 9.90
N ASN A 14 9.53 13.59 8.78
CA ASN A 14 10.20 14.47 7.84
C ASN A 14 9.13 15.33 7.17
N LEU A 15 8.77 16.43 7.80
CA LEU A 15 8.24 17.59 7.08
C LEU A 15 9.33 17.95 6.06
N MET A 16 9.00 17.90 4.77
CA MET A 16 9.89 18.26 3.66
C MET A 16 10.76 19.46 4.04
N ASN A 17 12.08 19.29 3.98
CA ASN A 17 13.04 20.33 4.29
C ASN A 17 12.90 21.47 3.27
N LYS A 18 13.24 22.70 3.70
CA LYS A 18 13.19 23.92 2.87
C LYS A 18 13.93 23.81 1.53
N ASP A 19 14.83 22.85 1.37
CA ASP A 19 15.62 22.66 0.16
C ASP A 19 14.87 21.92 -0.97
N ASP A 20 13.77 21.22 -0.66
CA ASP A 20 12.91 20.60 -1.69
C ASP A 20 12.01 21.62 -2.41
N ILE A 21 11.92 22.85 -1.90
CA ILE A 21 11.06 23.91 -2.44
C ILE A 21 11.70 24.62 -3.65
N ASN A 22 13.02 24.54 -3.83
CA ASN A 22 13.75 25.33 -4.84
C ASN A 22 14.14 24.59 -6.12
N ASN A 23 13.65 23.36 -6.36
CA ASN A 23 13.88 22.66 -7.63
C ASN A 23 12.76 23.00 -8.63
N GLU A 24 12.88 24.14 -9.31
CA GLU A 24 11.91 24.67 -10.30
C GLU A 24 11.59 23.69 -11.45
N ASN A 25 12.41 22.66 -11.67
CA ASN A 25 12.15 21.63 -12.68
C ASN A 25 11.19 20.51 -12.25
N LYS A 26 10.87 20.38 -10.95
CA LYS A 26 9.84 19.43 -10.48
C LYS A 26 8.42 20.04 -10.42
N LEU A 27 8.31 21.37 -10.34
CA LEU A 27 7.04 22.09 -10.29
C LEU A 27 6.36 22.24 -11.67
N LYS A 28 7.11 22.10 -12.78
CA LYS A 28 6.52 22.22 -14.13
C LYS A 28 5.56 21.08 -14.49
N ASN A 29 5.72 19.88 -13.91
CA ASN A 29 4.78 18.77 -14.13
C ASN A 29 3.54 18.80 -13.20
N ILE A 30 3.49 19.74 -12.24
CA ILE A 30 2.32 19.93 -11.36
C ILE A 30 1.33 20.96 -11.96
N ASN A 31 1.78 21.76 -12.94
CA ASN A 31 1.00 22.85 -13.51
C ASN A 31 -0.04 22.46 -14.58
N VAL A 32 -0.28 21.16 -14.82
CA VAL A 32 -1.35 20.73 -15.74
C VAL A 32 -2.71 20.55 -15.04
N ILE A 33 -2.77 20.62 -13.71
CA ILE A 33 -4.04 20.71 -12.97
C ILE A 33 -4.40 22.18 -12.72
N LYS A 34 -4.43 22.97 -13.79
CA LYS A 34 -5.09 24.27 -13.81
C LYS A 34 -6.06 24.29 -14.98
N ASN A 35 -7.24 23.73 -14.73
CA ASN A 35 -8.51 24.29 -15.16
C ASN A 35 -9.63 23.62 -14.36
N GLY A 36 -10.58 24.44 -13.93
CA GLY A 36 -11.44 24.17 -12.79
C GLY A 36 -12.25 22.90 -12.89
N ASN A 37 -12.29 22.19 -11.78
CA ASN A 37 -13.56 21.80 -11.21
C ASN A 37 -13.59 22.44 -9.83
N ASP A 38 -14.52 23.37 -9.61
CA ASP A 38 -15.05 23.55 -8.27
C ASP A 38 -15.33 22.13 -7.75
N PHE A 39 -14.62 21.71 -6.70
CA PHE A 39 -15.06 20.57 -5.90
C PHE A 39 -16.37 21.02 -5.24
N LYS A 40 -17.47 21.00 -6.00
CA LYS A 40 -18.81 20.93 -5.46
C LYS A 40 -18.93 19.53 -4.89
N LEU A 41 -18.48 19.39 -3.64
CA LEU A 41 -19.01 18.34 -2.78
C LEU A 41 -20.54 18.46 -2.93
N PHE A 42 -21.20 17.38 -3.35
CA PHE A 42 -22.65 17.33 -3.58
C PHE A 42 -23.37 18.19 -2.55
N ASP A 43 -24.39 18.94 -2.96
CA ASP A 43 -25.23 19.69 -2.04
C ASP A 43 -25.76 18.69 -1.01
N LEU A 44 -25.14 18.68 0.18
CA LEU A 44 -25.42 17.74 1.24
C LEU A 44 -26.67 18.18 2.03
N ASP A 45 -27.51 19.02 1.44
CA ASP A 45 -28.68 19.66 2.05
C ASP A 45 -29.89 18.71 2.23
N LYS A 46 -29.72 17.39 2.07
CA LYS A 46 -30.75 16.40 2.43
C LYS A 46 -30.44 15.78 3.79
N ASP A 47 -31.37 15.93 4.74
CA ASP A 47 -31.19 15.70 6.18
C ASP A 47 -30.79 14.30 6.65
N ASN A 48 -30.63 13.30 5.77
CA ASN A 48 -30.22 11.95 6.14
C ASN A 48 -29.39 11.28 5.03
N TYR A 49 -28.23 10.73 5.41
CA TYR A 49 -27.38 9.95 4.51
C TYR A 49 -27.26 8.50 4.99
N LYS A 50 -27.32 7.57 4.04
CA LYS A 50 -27.05 6.15 4.27
C LYS A 50 -25.64 5.85 3.80
N ILE A 51 -24.79 5.42 4.73
CA ILE A 51 -23.48 4.84 4.39
C ILE A 51 -23.66 3.33 4.46
N THR A 52 -23.66 2.67 3.31
CA THR A 52 -23.58 1.21 3.22
C THR A 52 -22.13 0.77 3.32
N ASP A 53 -21.83 -0.07 4.31
CA ASP A 53 -20.58 -0.82 4.32
C ASP A 53 -20.66 -1.90 3.24
N ILE A 54 -19.79 -1.77 2.24
CA ILE A 54 -19.77 -2.61 1.03
C ILE A 54 -19.49 -4.08 1.37
N VAL A 55 -18.83 -4.36 2.51
CA VAL A 55 -18.45 -5.73 2.89
C VAL A 55 -19.49 -6.41 3.79
N SER A 56 -20.06 -5.67 4.76
CA SER A 56 -21.06 -6.23 5.67
C SER A 56 -22.50 -6.01 5.21
N ASN A 57 -22.72 -5.25 4.13
CA ASN A 57 -24.02 -4.71 3.70
C ASN A 57 -24.78 -3.97 4.83
N SER A 58 -24.08 -3.58 5.89
CA SER A 58 -24.68 -2.83 6.99
C SER A 58 -24.91 -1.38 6.57
N VAL A 59 -26.07 -0.84 6.95
CA VAL A 59 -26.45 0.54 6.67
C VAL A 59 -26.25 1.35 7.94
N ILE A 60 -25.39 2.36 7.86
CA ILE A 60 -25.25 3.38 8.91
C ILE A 60 -26.09 4.58 8.48
N ASP A 61 -27.16 4.83 9.23
CA ASP A 61 -27.94 6.06 9.10
C ASP A 61 -27.18 7.20 9.80
N VAL A 62 -26.56 8.08 9.02
CA VAL A 62 -25.91 9.28 9.54
C VAL A 62 -26.95 10.40 9.60
N LYS A 63 -27.45 10.65 10.82
CA LYS A 63 -28.28 11.82 11.12
C LYS A 63 -27.38 13.05 11.28
N SER A 64 -27.74 14.14 10.60
CA SER A 64 -27.24 15.52 10.73
C SER A 64 -26.28 16.05 9.67
N ASN A 65 -26.66 17.20 9.09
CA ASN A 65 -25.81 18.11 8.33
C ASN A 65 -24.62 18.63 9.16
N GLU A 66 -24.73 18.62 10.50
CA GLU A 66 -23.71 19.15 11.41
C GLU A 66 -22.38 18.38 11.34
N ILE A 67 -22.41 17.05 11.16
CA ILE A 67 -21.19 16.25 10.96
C ILE A 67 -20.45 16.68 9.69
N PHE A 68 -21.18 16.85 8.59
CA PHE A 68 -20.61 17.29 7.32
C PHE A 68 -20.12 18.73 7.36
N ILE A 69 -20.84 19.62 8.05
CA ILE A 69 -20.41 21.01 8.28
C ILE A 69 -19.11 21.04 9.08
N ASN A 70 -18.99 20.25 10.14
CA ASN A 70 -17.78 20.19 10.97
C ASN A 70 -16.58 19.63 10.20
N ILE A 71 -16.77 18.55 9.43
CA ILE A 71 -15.73 17.98 8.56
C ILE A 71 -15.32 18.99 7.49
N LYS A 72 -16.29 19.60 6.79
CA LYS A 72 -16.06 20.63 5.76
C LYS A 72 -15.30 21.79 6.35
N HIS A 73 -15.72 22.28 7.52
CA HIS A 73 -15.02 23.33 8.23
C HIS A 73 -13.57 22.91 8.36
N ILE A 74 -13.26 21.80 9.04
CA ILE A 74 -11.88 21.34 9.31
C ILE A 74 -11.02 21.15 8.06
N LEU A 75 -11.52 20.46 7.05
CA LEU A 75 -10.72 20.06 5.87
C LEU A 75 -10.50 21.18 4.84
N THR A 76 -11.40 22.15 4.73
CA THR A 76 -11.28 23.24 3.73
C THR A 76 -10.26 24.31 4.08
N SER A 77 -9.80 24.35 5.34
CA SER A 77 -8.80 25.33 5.78
C SER A 77 -7.46 24.67 6.05
N THR A 78 -6.48 24.97 5.21
CA THR A 78 -5.08 24.57 5.40
C THR A 78 -4.53 24.93 6.78
N LEU A 79 -4.89 26.10 7.34
CA LEU A 79 -4.39 26.52 8.66
C LEU A 79 -4.88 25.59 9.78
N ARG A 80 -6.20 25.38 9.88
CA ARG A 80 -6.81 24.50 10.88
C ARG A 80 -6.35 23.04 10.75
N THR A 81 -6.27 22.50 9.53
CA THR A 81 -5.72 21.15 9.31
C THR A 81 -4.26 21.06 9.80
N ARG A 82 -3.42 22.03 9.43
CA ARG A 82 -2.02 22.07 9.90
C ARG A 82 -1.90 22.26 11.41
N LEU A 83 -2.78 23.04 12.04
CA LEU A 83 -2.84 23.18 13.50
C LEU A 83 -3.10 21.83 14.19
N LEU A 84 -4.08 21.07 13.71
CA LEU A 84 -4.38 19.73 14.25
C LEU A 84 -3.17 18.80 14.13
N ILE A 85 -2.51 18.78 12.96
CA ILE A 85 -1.32 17.96 12.71
C ILE A 85 -0.15 18.38 13.60
N CYS A 86 0.16 19.68 13.69
CA CYS A 86 1.24 20.18 14.52
C CYS A 86 1.05 19.85 16.01
N LEU A 87 -0.20 19.90 16.50
CA LEU A 87 -0.52 19.58 17.89
C LEU A 87 -0.66 18.08 18.15
N PHE A 88 -0.87 17.27 17.12
CA PHE A 88 -0.80 15.81 17.21
C PHE A 88 0.61 15.32 17.55
N SER A 89 1.65 16.02 17.06
CA SER A 89 3.04 15.76 17.43
C SER A 89 3.39 16.19 18.87
N GLY A 90 2.48 16.87 19.58
CA GLY A 90 2.65 17.28 20.98
C GLY A 90 2.19 18.71 21.26
N LYS A 91 2.11 19.05 22.56
CA LYS A 91 1.71 20.39 23.02
C LYS A 91 2.76 21.45 22.63
N LYS A 92 2.31 22.62 22.18
CA LYS A 92 3.16 23.70 21.68
C LYS A 92 2.71 25.07 22.21
N ASP A 93 3.65 25.97 22.45
CA ASP A 93 3.34 27.37 22.72
C ASP A 93 3.06 28.14 21.42
N LEU A 94 2.60 29.39 21.55
CA LEU A 94 2.29 30.22 20.39
C LEU A 94 3.52 30.53 19.52
N LYS A 95 4.73 30.61 20.11
CA LYS A 95 5.96 30.90 19.38
C LYS A 95 6.35 29.71 18.50
N SER A 96 6.33 28.50 19.04
CA SER A 96 6.54 27.26 18.30
C SER A 96 5.52 27.10 17.17
N LEU A 97 4.23 27.34 17.44
CA LEU A 97 3.19 27.25 16.40
C LEU A 97 3.42 28.26 15.26
N ARG A 98 3.88 29.49 15.57
CA ARG A 98 4.25 30.46 14.53
C ARG A 98 5.40 29.96 13.65
N ASN A 99 6.42 29.37 14.26
CA ASN A 99 7.58 28.86 13.54
C ASN A 99 7.18 27.69 12.63
N ASP A 100 6.39 26.74 13.13
CA ASP A 100 5.98 25.55 12.36
C ASP A 100 4.98 25.89 11.25
N LEU A 101 4.06 26.83 11.50
CA LEU A 101 2.99 27.15 10.56
C LEU A 101 3.37 28.25 9.58
N GLY A 102 4.32 29.11 9.92
CA GLY A 102 4.70 30.28 9.13
C GLY A 102 3.57 31.31 9.02
N LYS A 103 2.74 31.46 10.07
CA LYS A 103 1.57 32.34 10.08
C LYS A 103 1.60 33.32 11.28
N PRO A 104 0.95 34.50 11.17
CA PRO A 104 0.86 35.47 12.25
C PRO A 104 0.13 34.91 13.49
N SER A 105 0.50 35.42 14.67
CA SER A 105 -0.15 35.07 15.95
C SER A 105 -1.67 35.20 15.88
N THR A 106 -2.17 36.27 15.26
CA THR A 106 -3.61 36.58 15.16
C THR A 106 -4.37 35.50 14.39
N SER A 107 -3.85 35.07 13.24
CA SER A 107 -4.43 33.98 12.44
C SER A 107 -4.39 32.65 13.20
N ILE A 108 -3.28 32.34 13.86
CA ILE A 108 -3.13 31.11 14.65
C ILE A 108 -4.13 31.09 15.82
N LEU A 109 -4.24 32.19 16.56
CA LEU A 109 -5.18 32.31 17.67
C LEU A 109 -6.63 32.24 17.21
N HIS A 110 -6.95 32.79 16.02
CA HIS A 110 -8.27 32.60 15.42
C HIS A 110 -8.55 31.12 15.13
N GLY A 111 -7.65 30.43 14.45
CA GLY A 111 -7.80 29.01 14.13
C GLY A 111 -7.87 28.12 15.39
N ILE A 112 -7.12 28.45 16.44
CA ILE A 112 -7.23 27.79 17.74
C ILE A 112 -8.62 28.00 18.33
N LYS A 113 -9.14 29.24 18.36
CA LYS A 113 -10.48 29.53 18.88
C LYS A 113 -11.57 28.78 18.11
N GLU A 114 -11.46 28.67 16.80
CA GLU A 114 -12.41 27.90 15.97
C GLU A 114 -12.38 26.40 16.32
N LEU A 115 -11.19 25.82 16.47
CA LEU A 115 -11.03 24.40 16.81
C LEU A 115 -11.36 24.11 18.29
N ASP A 116 -11.19 25.08 19.18
CA ASP A 116 -11.58 25.02 20.59
C ASP A 116 -13.11 25.03 20.74
N LYS A 117 -13.83 25.84 19.94
CA LYS A 117 -15.31 25.79 19.86
C LYS A 117 -15.84 24.42 19.44
N LEU A 118 -15.07 23.66 18.66
CA LEU A 118 -15.38 22.28 18.26
C LEU A 118 -14.87 21.23 19.26
N ASN A 119 -14.35 21.65 20.42
CA ASN A 119 -13.74 20.79 21.42
C ASN A 119 -12.56 19.94 20.90
N LEU A 120 -11.80 20.44 19.91
CA LEU A 120 -10.66 19.71 19.32
C LEU A 120 -9.30 20.17 19.87
N ILE A 121 -9.19 21.43 20.25
CA ILE A 121 -7.99 22.00 20.87
C ILE A 121 -8.37 22.53 22.25
N LYS A 122 -7.44 22.47 23.19
CA LYS A 122 -7.55 23.13 24.49
C LYS A 122 -6.27 23.87 24.84
N LYS A 123 -6.38 24.85 25.73
CA LYS A 123 -5.25 25.58 26.30
C LYS A 123 -4.87 25.00 27.65
N GLU A 124 -3.59 24.67 27.82
CA GLU A 124 -2.99 24.22 29.08
C GLU A 124 -1.87 25.19 29.49
N LYS A 125 -2.15 26.05 30.47
CA LYS A 125 -1.25 27.13 30.92
C LYS A 125 -0.83 28.03 29.73
N LYS A 126 0.42 27.94 29.30
CA LYS A 126 1.00 28.72 28.19
C LYS A 126 0.99 27.97 26.85
N ASN A 127 0.59 26.69 26.85
CA ASN A 127 0.62 25.81 25.68
C ASN A 127 -0.78 25.50 25.17
N TYR A 128 -0.84 25.05 23.92
CA TYR A 128 -2.02 24.47 23.29
C TYR A 128 -1.76 22.99 23.02
N CYS A 129 -2.81 22.17 23.11
CA CYS A 129 -2.76 20.75 22.81
C CYS A 129 -4.10 20.27 22.26
N LEU A 130 -4.10 19.09 21.64
CA LEU A 130 -5.34 18.43 21.26
C LEU A 130 -6.11 18.00 22.52
N SER A 131 -7.44 18.08 22.44
CA SER A 131 -8.31 17.35 23.36
C SER A 131 -8.30 15.85 23.02
N SER A 132 -9.01 15.02 23.79
CA SER A 132 -9.23 13.61 23.44
C SER A 132 -9.91 13.47 22.07
N ASN A 133 -10.98 14.24 21.83
CA ASN A 133 -11.71 14.26 20.55
C ASN A 133 -10.82 14.77 19.41
N GLY A 134 -10.03 15.82 19.67
CA GLY A 134 -9.07 16.36 18.71
C GLY A 134 -7.99 15.36 18.32
N THR A 135 -7.53 14.55 19.29
CA THR A 135 -6.54 13.50 19.04
C THR A 135 -7.10 12.42 18.12
N MET A 136 -8.29 11.89 18.44
CA MET A 136 -8.97 10.89 17.61
C MET A 136 -9.22 11.40 16.19
N LEU A 137 -9.68 12.65 16.06
CA LEU A 137 -9.94 13.24 14.75
C LEU A 137 -8.64 13.50 13.97
N ALA A 138 -7.61 14.06 14.62
CA ALA A 138 -6.32 14.32 13.98
C ALA A 138 -5.68 13.04 13.45
N MET A 139 -5.78 11.92 14.17
CA MET A 139 -5.33 10.61 13.67
C MET A 139 -6.00 10.21 12.36
N ASN A 140 -7.32 10.36 12.28
CA ASN A 140 -8.08 10.03 11.07
C ASN A 140 -7.77 11.00 9.92
N VAL A 141 -7.61 12.29 10.20
CA VAL A 141 -7.21 13.29 9.21
C VAL A 141 -5.82 13.00 8.65
N ILE A 142 -4.85 12.67 9.51
CA ILE A 142 -3.50 12.29 9.08
C ILE A 142 -3.56 11.06 8.19
N LYS A 143 -4.30 10.02 8.59
CA LYS A 143 -4.49 8.80 7.79
C LYS A 143 -5.15 9.10 6.44
N LEU A 144 -6.16 9.97 6.41
CA LEU A 144 -6.80 10.42 5.16
C LEU A 144 -5.80 11.12 4.24
N ILE A 145 -4.96 12.01 4.78
CA ILE A 145 -3.90 12.69 4.01
C ILE A 145 -2.91 11.67 3.43
N GLN A 146 -2.49 10.69 4.23
CA GLN A 146 -1.57 9.64 3.76
C GLN A 146 -2.20 8.76 2.67
N ASN A 147 -3.48 8.42 2.81
CA ASN A 147 -4.21 7.69 1.77
C ASN A 147 -4.28 8.50 0.46
N ILE A 148 -4.66 9.79 0.54
CA ILE A 148 -4.69 10.69 -0.62
C ILE A 148 -3.31 10.82 -1.26
N TYR A 149 -2.26 10.93 -0.45
CA TYR A 149 -0.88 10.98 -0.95
C TYR A 149 -0.50 9.70 -1.69
N SER A 150 -0.82 8.52 -1.14
CA SER A 150 -0.57 7.21 -1.78
C SER A 150 -1.26 7.09 -3.15
N ILE A 151 -2.50 7.55 -3.24
CA ILE A 151 -3.29 7.59 -4.49
C ILE A 151 -2.64 8.55 -5.48
N ASN A 152 -2.38 9.80 -5.07
CA ASN A 152 -1.88 10.83 -5.98
C ASN A 152 -0.44 10.58 -6.45
N ASN A 153 0.42 10.01 -5.60
CA ASN A 153 1.82 9.76 -5.93
C ASN A 153 1.98 8.76 -7.08
N ASN A 154 0.99 7.89 -7.28
CA ASN A 154 0.97 6.91 -8.36
C ASN A 154 -0.36 6.96 -9.14
N SER A 155 -0.94 8.15 -9.34
CA SER A 155 -2.30 8.28 -9.90
C SER A 155 -2.45 7.59 -11.25
N HIS A 156 -1.48 7.75 -12.16
CA HIS A 156 -1.51 7.08 -13.46
C HIS A 156 -1.65 5.56 -13.34
N PHE A 157 -1.01 4.94 -12.35
CA PHE A 157 -1.16 3.51 -12.10
C PHE A 157 -2.60 3.20 -11.67
N TRP A 158 -3.17 3.92 -10.71
CA TRP A 158 -4.53 3.67 -10.25
C TRP A 158 -5.62 4.01 -11.27
N ASP A 159 -5.45 5.09 -12.02
CA ASP A 159 -6.44 5.62 -12.98
C ASP A 159 -6.66 4.68 -14.18
N SER A 160 -5.68 3.84 -14.50
CA SER A 160 -5.71 2.93 -15.66
C SER A 160 -5.99 1.48 -15.31
N HIS A 161 -6.15 1.15 -14.02
CA HIS A 161 -6.20 -0.22 -13.52
C HIS A 161 -7.39 -0.50 -12.61
N SER A 162 -7.94 -1.70 -12.74
CA SER A 162 -8.95 -2.24 -11.84
C SER A 162 -8.32 -2.64 -10.51
N ILE A 163 -8.93 -2.17 -9.41
CA ILE A 163 -8.56 -2.55 -8.03
C ILE A 163 -9.50 -3.63 -7.43
N LYS A 164 -10.43 -4.17 -8.22
CA LYS A 164 -11.53 -5.03 -7.73
C LYS A 164 -11.04 -6.29 -7.00
N ASP A 165 -9.90 -6.82 -7.41
CA ASP A 165 -9.30 -8.02 -6.84
C ASP A 165 -8.26 -7.71 -5.75
N ILE A 166 -8.11 -6.43 -5.35
CA ILE A 166 -7.36 -6.09 -4.14
C ILE A 166 -8.30 -6.27 -2.94
N PRO A 167 -7.92 -7.04 -1.90
CA PRO A 167 -8.77 -7.24 -0.72
C PRO A 167 -9.16 -5.91 -0.08
N TYR A 168 -10.42 -5.79 0.32
CA TYR A 168 -10.96 -4.55 0.89
C TYR A 168 -10.21 -4.06 2.13
N GLU A 169 -9.83 -4.99 3.02
CA GLU A 169 -9.03 -4.66 4.21
C GLU A 169 -7.65 -4.11 3.85
N SER A 170 -7.08 -4.53 2.72
CA SER A 170 -5.83 -3.97 2.20
C SER A 170 -6.05 -2.58 1.59
N LEU A 171 -7.14 -2.35 0.87
CA LEU A 171 -7.50 -1.02 0.35
C LEU A 171 -7.71 0.01 1.47
N LYS A 172 -8.30 -0.38 2.60
CA LYS A 172 -8.40 0.47 3.82
C LYS A 172 -7.04 0.90 4.38
N LYS A 173 -5.97 0.20 3.99
CA LYS A 173 -4.59 0.41 4.44
C LYS A 173 -3.67 0.94 3.32
N ILE A 174 -4.21 1.58 2.27
CA ILE A 174 -3.41 2.07 1.14
C ILE A 174 -2.29 3.06 1.52
N HIS A 175 -2.42 3.77 2.65
CA HIS A 175 -1.33 4.57 3.23
C HIS A 175 -0.04 3.77 3.51
N LEU A 176 -0.09 2.45 3.67
CA LEU A 176 1.11 1.63 3.90
C LEU A 176 2.03 1.58 2.68
N ILE A 177 1.49 1.75 1.47
CA ILE A 177 2.25 1.81 0.21
C ILE A 177 2.45 3.25 -0.29
N GLN A 178 2.34 4.25 0.60
CA GLN A 178 2.46 5.66 0.23
C GLN A 178 3.83 6.03 -0.38
N ASN A 179 4.86 5.24 -0.13
CA ASN A 179 6.21 5.46 -0.65
C ASN A 179 6.51 4.63 -1.91
N ALA A 180 5.54 3.86 -2.38
CA ALA A 180 5.67 3.06 -3.59
C ALA A 180 5.85 3.97 -4.81
N LYS A 181 6.52 3.44 -5.83
CA LYS A 181 6.83 4.13 -7.07
C LYS A 181 6.40 3.30 -8.26
N SER A 182 5.66 3.89 -9.17
CA SER A 182 5.33 3.28 -10.45
C SER A 182 6.54 3.29 -11.38
N ILE A 183 6.97 2.11 -11.82
CA ILE A 183 8.01 1.92 -12.83
C ILE A 183 7.31 1.60 -14.14
N ARG A 184 7.49 2.45 -15.14
CA ARG A 184 6.89 2.32 -16.47
C ARG A 184 7.94 2.06 -17.54
N SER A 185 7.65 1.12 -18.42
CA SER A 185 8.32 0.94 -19.70
C SER A 185 8.08 2.13 -20.61
N SER A 186 8.98 2.34 -21.56
CA SER A 186 8.86 3.39 -22.58
C SER A 186 9.15 2.81 -23.95
N ASP A 187 8.86 3.56 -25.00
CA ASP A 187 9.12 3.14 -26.38
C ASP A 187 10.61 2.79 -26.61
N ASN A 188 11.51 3.42 -25.85
CA ASN A 188 12.95 3.17 -25.92
C ASN A 188 13.42 2.03 -24.98
N ASP A 189 12.60 1.59 -24.02
CA ASP A 189 12.90 0.48 -23.12
C ASP A 189 11.62 -0.27 -22.72
N LEU A 190 11.10 -1.06 -23.67
CA LEU A 190 9.89 -1.88 -23.49
C LEU A 190 10.06 -2.93 -22.38
N ALA A 191 11.28 -3.36 -22.12
CA ALA A 191 11.61 -4.39 -21.13
C ALA A 191 11.91 -3.83 -19.72
N LYS A 192 11.69 -2.54 -19.48
CA LYS A 192 12.08 -1.90 -18.21
C LYS A 192 11.37 -2.51 -17.01
N THR A 193 10.06 -2.74 -17.09
CA THR A 193 9.28 -3.37 -16.02
C THR A 193 9.78 -4.77 -15.68
N SER A 194 9.97 -5.61 -16.70
CA SER A 194 10.46 -6.98 -16.51
C SER A 194 11.90 -7.02 -15.98
N LYS A 195 12.79 -6.15 -16.46
CA LYS A 195 14.16 -5.99 -15.90
C LYS A 195 14.13 -5.60 -14.43
N GLU A 196 13.28 -4.65 -14.05
CA GLU A 196 13.14 -4.22 -12.66
C GLU A 196 12.62 -5.37 -11.79
N TYR A 197 11.55 -6.05 -12.23
CA TYR A 197 11.03 -7.22 -11.54
C TYR A 197 12.10 -8.31 -11.34
N ILE A 198 12.86 -8.62 -12.40
CA ILE A 198 13.95 -9.61 -12.34
C ILE A 198 15.01 -9.21 -11.30
N SER A 199 15.39 -7.92 -11.28
CA SER A 199 16.35 -7.37 -10.32
C SER A 199 15.87 -7.52 -8.88
N LEU A 200 14.59 -7.23 -8.61
CA LEU A 200 13.98 -7.35 -7.28
C LEU A 200 13.97 -8.81 -6.81
N VAL A 201 13.41 -9.71 -7.63
CA VAL A 201 13.27 -11.14 -7.30
C VAL A 201 14.63 -11.83 -7.11
N SER A 202 15.64 -11.46 -7.91
CA SER A 202 16.98 -12.07 -7.82
C SER A 202 17.71 -11.72 -6.52
N LYS A 203 17.32 -10.63 -5.84
CA LYS A 203 17.94 -10.15 -4.60
C LYS A 203 17.20 -10.61 -3.34
N SER A 204 16.12 -11.39 -3.50
CA SER A 204 15.27 -11.81 -2.39
C SER A 204 15.49 -13.28 -2.02
N LYS A 205 15.27 -13.61 -0.75
CA LYS A 205 15.45 -14.96 -0.19
C LYS A 205 14.15 -15.63 0.28
N ASP A 206 13.09 -14.86 0.42
CA ASP A 206 11.75 -15.35 0.75
C ASP A 206 10.79 -14.56 -0.13
N ILE A 207 10.10 -15.25 -1.02
CA ILE A 207 9.29 -14.65 -2.07
C ILE A 207 7.90 -15.28 -2.02
N LYS A 208 6.89 -14.42 -1.94
CA LYS A 208 5.48 -14.78 -2.02
C LYS A 208 4.88 -14.18 -3.28
N VAL A 209 4.21 -14.98 -4.09
CA VAL A 209 3.71 -14.57 -5.42
C VAL A 209 2.24 -14.93 -5.59
N LEU A 210 1.40 -13.94 -5.89
CA LEU A 210 0.11 -14.14 -6.54
C LEU A 210 0.34 -14.03 -8.04
N LEU A 211 0.21 -15.15 -8.76
CA LEU A 211 0.49 -15.25 -10.19
C LEU A 211 -0.83 -15.39 -10.98
N PRO A 212 -1.35 -14.29 -11.56
CA PRO A 212 -2.61 -14.28 -12.31
C PRO A 212 -2.43 -14.59 -13.80
N ILE A 213 -1.18 -14.63 -14.28
CA ILE A 213 -0.83 -14.80 -15.69
C ILE A 213 0.23 -15.88 -15.88
N PHE A 214 0.24 -16.50 -17.05
CA PHE A 214 1.39 -17.28 -17.48
C PHE A 214 2.40 -16.37 -18.17
N SER A 215 3.63 -16.32 -17.65
CA SER A 215 4.73 -15.60 -18.28
C SER A 215 6.06 -16.32 -18.03
N SER A 216 6.69 -16.76 -19.12
CA SER A 216 7.99 -17.44 -19.08
C SER A 216 9.06 -16.60 -18.38
N VAL A 217 9.11 -15.30 -18.70
CA VAL A 217 10.06 -14.33 -18.12
C VAL A 217 9.96 -14.30 -16.58
N HIS A 218 8.75 -14.24 -16.05
CA HIS A 218 8.53 -14.20 -14.60
C HIS A 218 8.82 -15.56 -13.95
N LEU A 219 8.39 -16.67 -14.56
CA LEU A 219 8.64 -18.01 -14.04
C LEU A 219 10.13 -18.39 -14.05
N ASP A 220 10.88 -18.00 -15.08
CA ASP A 220 12.31 -18.29 -15.19
C ASP A 220 13.11 -17.59 -14.07
N VAL A 221 12.79 -16.34 -13.73
CA VAL A 221 13.47 -15.67 -12.61
C VAL A 221 13.10 -16.27 -11.26
N LEU A 222 11.85 -16.70 -11.06
CA LEU A 222 11.43 -17.37 -9.83
C LEU A 222 12.16 -18.72 -9.64
N LEU A 223 12.23 -19.53 -10.70
CA LEU A 223 13.01 -20.78 -10.70
C LEU A 223 14.50 -20.55 -10.46
N LYS A 224 15.07 -19.50 -11.06
CA LYS A 224 16.46 -19.12 -10.81
C LYS A 224 16.69 -18.73 -9.35
N SER A 225 15.78 -17.97 -8.73
CA SER A 225 15.87 -17.62 -7.31
C SER A 225 15.77 -18.84 -6.41
N LEU A 226 14.88 -19.80 -6.72
CA LEU A 226 14.80 -21.09 -6.03
C LEU A 226 16.13 -21.85 -6.04
N ASN A 227 16.75 -22.00 -7.23
CA ASN A 227 18.05 -22.66 -7.39
C ASN A 227 19.19 -21.94 -6.63
N ASN A 228 19.05 -20.61 -6.47
CA ASN A 228 19.93 -19.76 -5.68
C ASN A 228 19.62 -19.77 -4.17
N GLY A 229 18.74 -20.66 -3.72
CA GLY A 229 18.45 -20.89 -2.31
C GLY A 229 17.37 -19.98 -1.72
N ALA A 230 16.47 -19.41 -2.53
CA ALA A 230 15.31 -18.69 -2.03
C ALA A 230 14.15 -19.63 -1.68
N ASN A 231 13.31 -19.22 -0.74
CA ASN A 231 11.99 -19.80 -0.51
C ASN A 231 10.96 -19.16 -1.45
N LEU A 232 10.10 -19.97 -2.06
CA LEU A 232 9.00 -19.51 -2.90
C LEU A 232 7.68 -20.09 -2.43
N GLU A 233 6.72 -19.21 -2.18
CA GLU A 233 5.31 -19.53 -2.02
C GLU A 233 4.54 -18.88 -3.17
N LEU A 234 3.86 -19.68 -3.99
CA LEU A 234 3.17 -19.23 -5.20
C LEU A 234 1.70 -19.62 -5.13
N ILE A 235 0.80 -18.68 -5.41
CA ILE A 235 -0.64 -18.91 -5.57
C ILE A 235 -1.00 -18.61 -7.02
N ALA A 236 -1.68 -19.54 -7.66
CA ALA A 236 -2.22 -19.37 -8.99
C ALA A 236 -3.58 -20.05 -9.09
N ASN A 237 -4.42 -19.58 -10.01
CA ASN A 237 -5.66 -20.30 -10.28
C ASN A 237 -5.40 -21.58 -11.08
N LYS A 238 -6.40 -22.45 -11.17
CA LYS A 238 -6.33 -23.68 -11.95
C LYS A 238 -5.85 -23.46 -13.39
N ASN A 239 -6.44 -22.50 -14.11
CA ASN A 239 -6.10 -22.22 -15.51
C ASN A 239 -4.60 -21.91 -15.68
N ILE A 240 -4.02 -21.04 -14.86
CA ILE A 240 -2.59 -20.72 -14.90
C ILE A 240 -1.73 -21.93 -14.54
N LEU A 241 -2.12 -22.75 -13.57
CA LEU A 241 -1.41 -23.99 -13.24
C LEU A 241 -1.43 -24.98 -14.42
N GLU A 242 -2.53 -25.06 -15.17
CA GLU A 242 -2.59 -25.87 -16.40
C GLU A 242 -1.66 -25.32 -17.49
N PHE A 243 -1.58 -24.00 -17.67
CA PHE A 243 -0.58 -23.39 -18.57
C PHE A 243 0.86 -23.70 -18.13
N ILE A 244 1.16 -23.63 -16.83
CA ILE A 244 2.46 -24.00 -16.27
C ILE A 244 2.82 -25.46 -16.61
N ARG A 245 1.86 -26.38 -16.45
CA ARG A 245 2.01 -27.79 -16.81
C ARG A 245 2.29 -27.97 -18.31
N ASN A 246 1.43 -27.41 -19.16
CA ASN A 246 1.45 -27.63 -20.61
C ASN A 246 2.68 -27.02 -21.28
N ASN A 247 3.26 -25.97 -20.69
CA ASN A 247 4.46 -25.30 -21.21
C ASN A 247 5.77 -25.78 -20.53
N GLY A 248 5.75 -26.93 -19.84
CA GLY A 248 6.95 -27.59 -19.31
C GLY A 248 7.52 -26.98 -18.02
N TYR A 249 6.95 -25.89 -17.51
CA TYR A 249 7.36 -25.31 -16.22
C TYR A 249 6.95 -26.19 -15.04
N GLY A 250 5.86 -26.94 -15.14
CA GLY A 250 5.48 -27.95 -14.16
C GLY A 250 6.59 -28.98 -13.93
N LYS A 251 7.22 -29.46 -15.01
CA LYS A 251 8.37 -30.39 -14.92
C LYS A 251 9.56 -29.76 -14.21
N LYS A 252 9.86 -28.47 -14.49
CA LYS A 252 10.95 -27.74 -13.80
C LYS A 252 10.70 -27.64 -12.29
N PHE A 253 9.45 -27.38 -11.87
CA PHE A 253 9.06 -27.38 -10.46
C PHE A 253 9.16 -28.78 -9.83
N SER A 254 8.67 -29.82 -10.52
CA SER A 254 8.81 -31.21 -10.05
C SER A 254 10.27 -31.60 -9.83
N SER A 255 11.15 -31.33 -10.80
CA SER A 255 12.58 -31.65 -10.69
C SER A 255 13.24 -30.94 -9.51
N PHE A 256 12.91 -29.67 -9.27
CA PHE A 256 13.40 -28.95 -8.09
C PHE A 256 12.99 -29.62 -6.77
N VAL A 257 11.75 -30.08 -6.66
CA VAL A 257 11.25 -30.78 -5.46
C VAL A 257 11.93 -32.15 -5.28
N GLU A 258 12.12 -32.90 -6.36
CA GLU A 258 12.85 -34.18 -6.36
C GLU A 258 14.31 -34.01 -5.89
N ASP A 259 14.99 -32.96 -6.36
CA ASP A 259 16.36 -32.63 -5.99
C ASP A 259 16.48 -32.32 -4.48
N ILE A 260 15.55 -31.53 -3.93
CA ILE A 260 15.52 -31.23 -2.49
C ILE A 260 15.29 -32.50 -1.67
N ASN A 261 14.30 -33.31 -2.04
CA ASN A 261 13.98 -34.56 -1.33
C ASN A 261 15.17 -35.53 -1.34
N THR A 262 15.88 -35.63 -2.47
CA THR A 262 17.07 -36.49 -2.60
C THR A 262 18.24 -36.00 -1.75
N ASN A 263 18.46 -34.68 -1.68
CA ASN A 263 19.55 -34.09 -0.92
C ASN A 263 19.33 -34.18 0.59
N ASN A 264 18.09 -33.99 1.06
CA ASN A 264 17.73 -34.15 2.47
C ASN A 264 18.00 -35.57 2.99
N ASN A 265 17.80 -36.59 2.14
CA ASN A 265 18.07 -37.99 2.49
C ASN A 265 19.57 -38.34 2.59
N LYS A 266 20.48 -37.48 2.09
CA LYS A 266 21.91 -37.77 1.97
C LYS A 266 22.79 -37.22 3.10
N ASN A 267 22.24 -36.73 4.22
CA ASN A 267 23.01 -36.21 5.37
C ASN A 267 24.12 -35.20 4.99
N ASN A 268 23.93 -34.43 3.92
CA ASN A 268 24.92 -33.45 3.48
C ASN A 268 24.80 -32.16 4.29
N LYS A 269 25.90 -31.73 4.93
CA LYS A 269 26.01 -30.49 5.73
C LYS A 269 25.77 -29.17 4.96
N ASN A 270 25.52 -29.24 3.65
CA ASN A 270 25.29 -28.09 2.77
C ASN A 270 23.80 -27.95 2.38
N ASN A 271 22.88 -28.24 3.31
CA ASN A 271 21.44 -28.08 3.07
C ASN A 271 21.13 -26.60 2.83
N LYS A 272 20.88 -26.24 1.57
CA LYS A 272 20.15 -25.01 1.25
C LYS A 272 18.75 -25.20 1.83
N ASN A 273 18.38 -24.40 2.83
CA ASN A 273 17.02 -24.38 3.40
C ASN A 273 16.04 -23.65 2.48
N ASN A 274 16.05 -23.96 1.18
CA ASN A 274 15.07 -23.46 0.23
C ASN A 274 13.84 -24.37 0.20
N SER A 275 12.70 -23.78 -0.12
CA SER A 275 11.42 -24.48 -0.18
C SER A 275 10.56 -23.92 -1.30
N LEU A 276 9.72 -24.78 -1.85
CA LEU A 276 8.72 -24.41 -2.84
C LEU A 276 7.36 -24.90 -2.33
N LYS A 277 6.38 -24.00 -2.26
CA LYS A 277 4.97 -24.36 -2.08
C LYS A 277 4.16 -23.68 -3.15
N ILE A 278 3.22 -24.43 -3.72
CA ILE A 278 2.27 -23.93 -4.71
C ILE A 278 0.87 -24.16 -4.15
N TRP A 279 0.01 -23.16 -4.28
CA TRP A 279 -1.38 -23.20 -3.87
C TRP A 279 -2.27 -22.96 -5.08
N GLU A 280 -3.31 -23.76 -5.20
CA GLU A 280 -4.37 -23.60 -6.20
C GLU A 280 -5.49 -22.77 -5.61
N LEU A 281 -5.85 -21.68 -6.30
CA LEU A 281 -7.07 -20.93 -6.06
C LEU A 281 -8.14 -21.35 -7.07
N SER A 282 -9.35 -21.64 -6.59
CA SER A 282 -10.45 -22.08 -7.46
C SER A 282 -10.97 -20.98 -8.40
N LYS A 283 -10.77 -19.70 -8.03
CA LYS A 283 -11.23 -18.53 -8.79
C LYS A 283 -10.06 -17.84 -9.48
N GLU A 284 -10.35 -17.22 -10.62
CA GLU A 284 -9.42 -16.29 -11.25
C GLU A 284 -9.32 -15.00 -10.44
N PHE A 285 -8.15 -14.36 -10.49
CA PHE A 285 -7.89 -13.06 -9.89
C PHE A 285 -7.00 -12.25 -10.82
N LYS A 286 -7.19 -10.94 -10.83
CA LYS A 286 -6.53 -9.98 -11.73
C LYS A 286 -5.57 -9.08 -10.96
N LEU A 287 -4.62 -9.71 -10.27
CA LEU A 287 -3.64 -9.06 -9.41
C LEU A 287 -2.32 -9.81 -9.46
N PHE A 288 -1.28 -9.24 -10.07
CA PHE A 288 0.07 -9.80 -10.01
C PHE A 288 0.82 -9.16 -8.85
N LEU A 289 0.94 -9.89 -7.75
CA LEU A 289 1.63 -9.43 -6.57
C LEU A 289 2.85 -10.31 -6.30
N SER A 290 4.01 -9.69 -6.07
CA SER A 290 5.17 -10.38 -5.52
C SER A 290 5.68 -9.59 -4.32
N SER A 291 5.76 -10.26 -3.16
CA SER A 291 6.32 -9.68 -1.95
C SER A 291 7.51 -10.52 -1.51
N GLY A 292 8.67 -9.89 -1.49
CA GLY A 292 9.91 -10.45 -0.97
C GLY A 292 10.27 -9.90 0.41
N ASN A 293 11.38 -10.38 0.98
CA ASN A 293 11.95 -9.81 2.21
C ASN A 293 12.43 -8.34 2.10
N ASN A 294 12.58 -7.82 0.88
CA ASN A 294 13.12 -6.48 0.60
C ASN A 294 12.33 -5.71 -0.48
N PHE A 295 11.22 -6.24 -0.98
CA PHE A 295 10.43 -5.57 -2.01
C PHE A 295 8.96 -5.98 -1.99
N LEU A 296 8.12 -5.07 -2.43
CA LEU A 296 6.77 -5.29 -2.94
C LEU A 296 6.80 -4.94 -4.44
N SER A 297 6.18 -5.77 -5.27
CA SER A 297 5.87 -5.48 -6.66
C SER A 297 4.40 -5.79 -6.91
N LEU A 298 3.70 -4.88 -7.57
CA LEU A 298 2.29 -4.96 -7.87
C LEU A 298 2.04 -4.59 -9.34
N GLY A 299 1.58 -5.55 -10.13
CA GLY A 299 1.01 -5.37 -11.45
C GLY A 299 -0.50 -5.59 -11.41
N LEU A 300 -1.24 -4.81 -12.20
CA LEU A 300 -2.69 -4.86 -12.24
C LEU A 300 -3.18 -5.07 -13.68
N PHE A 301 -4.48 -5.29 -13.79
CA PHE A 301 -5.17 -5.37 -15.07
C PHE A 301 -5.94 -4.08 -15.30
N SER A 302 -6.09 -3.67 -16.55
CA SER A 302 -7.00 -2.60 -16.94
C SER A 302 -8.47 -3.01 -16.72
N ASP A 303 -9.37 -2.04 -16.76
CA ASP A 303 -10.81 -2.29 -16.52
C ASP A 303 -11.47 -3.18 -17.57
N ASP A 304 -10.94 -3.21 -18.80
CA ASP A 304 -11.33 -4.13 -19.87
C ASP A 304 -10.74 -5.54 -19.68
N GLY A 305 -9.88 -5.72 -18.67
CA GLY A 305 -9.46 -7.01 -18.16
C GLY A 305 -8.18 -7.58 -18.77
N TYR A 306 -7.38 -6.78 -19.47
CA TYR A 306 -6.04 -7.14 -19.94
C TYR A 306 -4.97 -6.84 -18.89
N TYR A 307 -3.94 -7.68 -18.80
CA TYR A 307 -2.80 -7.41 -17.93
C TYR A 307 -1.92 -6.32 -18.55
N ASP A 308 -1.62 -5.26 -17.79
CA ASP A 308 -0.70 -4.22 -18.22
C ASP A 308 0.72 -4.58 -17.76
N ASP A 309 1.54 -5.07 -18.69
CA ASP A 309 2.95 -5.37 -18.42
C ASP A 309 3.86 -4.14 -18.58
N SER A 310 3.31 -2.99 -18.98
CA SER A 310 4.05 -1.75 -19.22
C SER A 310 4.30 -0.94 -17.95
N ILE A 311 3.61 -1.24 -16.84
CA ILE A 311 3.78 -0.54 -15.57
C ILE A 311 3.64 -1.48 -14.37
N ILE A 312 4.51 -1.30 -13.37
CA ILE A 312 4.40 -1.97 -12.08
C ILE A 312 4.59 -0.96 -10.95
N LEU A 313 3.94 -1.19 -9.82
CA LEU A 313 4.13 -0.43 -8.59
C LEU A 313 5.12 -1.15 -7.68
N VAL A 314 6.18 -0.47 -7.24
CA VAL A 314 7.26 -1.05 -6.43
C VAL A 314 7.41 -0.30 -5.12
N ASP A 315 7.52 -1.02 -4.01
CA ASP A 315 7.86 -0.47 -2.69
C ASP A 315 8.98 -1.29 -2.04
N ASN A 316 9.82 -0.66 -1.23
CA ASN A 316 10.90 -1.32 -0.48
C ASN A 316 10.87 -0.99 1.02
N THR A 317 9.84 -0.27 1.46
CA THR A 317 9.58 0.01 2.87
C THR A 317 8.99 -1.22 3.57
N LYS A 318 9.20 -1.31 4.88
CA LYS A 318 8.67 -2.42 5.68
C LYS A 318 7.13 -2.43 5.65
N GLU A 319 6.53 -1.25 5.68
CA GLU A 319 5.09 -1.04 5.64
C GLU A 319 4.48 -1.54 4.32
N GLY A 320 5.08 -1.16 3.18
CA GLY A 320 4.62 -1.60 1.87
C GLY A 320 4.80 -3.11 1.67
N ILE A 321 5.94 -3.67 2.08
CA ILE A 321 6.18 -5.12 2.05
C ILE A 321 5.13 -5.85 2.90
N ASN A 322 4.84 -5.38 4.11
CA ASN A 322 3.83 -5.99 4.96
C ASN A 322 2.43 -5.90 4.35
N TRP A 323 2.09 -4.79 3.70
CA TRP A 323 0.84 -4.67 2.94
C TRP A 323 0.72 -5.75 1.86
N GLY A 324 1.81 -6.01 1.11
CA GLY A 324 1.86 -7.10 0.13
C GLY A 324 1.69 -8.49 0.76
N ILE A 325 2.36 -8.75 1.87
CA ILE A 325 2.21 -10.02 2.61
C ILE A 325 0.76 -10.21 3.08
N GLU A 326 0.12 -9.18 3.63
CA GLU A 326 -1.28 -9.24 4.06
C GLU A 326 -2.23 -9.58 2.90
N VAL A 327 -1.99 -9.00 1.70
CA VAL A 327 -2.76 -9.35 0.50
C VAL A 327 -2.51 -10.81 0.10
N PHE A 328 -1.27 -11.29 0.14
CA PHE A 328 -0.95 -12.68 -0.18
C PHE A 328 -1.63 -13.66 0.78
N GLU A 329 -1.54 -13.42 2.09
CA GLU A 329 -2.14 -14.31 3.10
C GLU A 329 -3.67 -14.33 2.97
N TYR A 330 -4.32 -13.21 2.63
CA TYR A 330 -5.76 -13.20 2.32
C TYR A 330 -6.10 -14.22 1.22
N TYR A 331 -5.37 -14.23 0.11
CA TYR A 331 -5.63 -15.18 -0.98
C TYR A 331 -5.32 -16.62 -0.60
N LYS A 332 -4.28 -16.82 0.23
CA LYS A 332 -3.88 -18.13 0.73
C LYS A 332 -4.95 -18.79 1.58
N GLU A 333 -5.68 -18.03 2.39
CA GLU A 333 -6.80 -18.53 3.21
C GLU A 333 -7.89 -19.23 2.38
N TYR A 334 -8.04 -18.86 1.10
CA TYR A 334 -9.01 -19.45 0.17
C TYR A 334 -8.39 -20.41 -0.85
N SER A 335 -7.11 -20.74 -0.69
CA SER A 335 -6.35 -21.60 -1.60
C SER A 335 -6.01 -22.95 -0.97
N GLU A 336 -5.84 -23.97 -1.79
CA GLU A 336 -5.43 -25.31 -1.35
C GLU A 336 -4.00 -25.59 -1.78
N GLN A 337 -3.15 -26.05 -0.86
CA GLN A 337 -1.78 -26.41 -1.23
C GLN A 337 -1.78 -27.68 -2.10
N ILE A 338 -1.10 -27.63 -3.24
CA ILE A 338 -1.00 -28.79 -4.13
C ILE A 338 0.22 -29.66 -3.77
N ASP A 339 0.08 -30.97 -3.98
CA ASP A 339 1.22 -31.89 -4.07
C ASP A 339 1.84 -31.73 -5.47
N ILE A 340 2.95 -31.00 -5.55
CA ILE A 340 3.59 -30.60 -6.81
C ILE A 340 3.92 -31.81 -7.69
N LEU A 341 4.45 -32.89 -7.11
CA LEU A 341 4.84 -34.09 -7.86
C LEU A 341 3.60 -34.80 -8.41
N LYS A 342 2.54 -34.93 -7.62
CA LYS A 342 1.28 -35.51 -8.12
C LYS A 342 0.65 -34.60 -9.18
N TYR A 343 0.58 -33.31 -8.94
CA TYR A 343 -0.13 -32.38 -9.81
C TYR A 343 0.49 -32.27 -11.21
N PHE A 344 1.81 -32.12 -11.29
CA PHE A 344 2.49 -31.89 -12.57
C PHE A 344 2.98 -33.14 -13.29
N ASN A 345 3.09 -34.30 -12.61
CA ASN A 345 3.55 -35.55 -13.23
C ASN A 345 2.41 -36.50 -13.65
N ILE A 346 1.13 -36.12 -13.48
CA ILE A 346 0.01 -36.87 -14.09
C ILE A 346 0.19 -36.84 -15.61
N LYS A 347 0.47 -38.02 -16.18
CA LYS A 347 0.39 -38.25 -17.63
C LYS A 347 -1.08 -38.16 -18.02
N ASN A 348 -1.45 -37.14 -18.80
CA ASN A 348 -2.66 -37.19 -19.60
C ASN A 348 -2.50 -38.23 -20.71
#